data_AF-A0A2N3E5N4-F1
#
_entry.id   AF-A0A2N3E5N4-F1
#
_cell.length_a   1.000
_cell.length_b   1.000
_cell.length_c   1.000
_cell.angle_alpha   90.00
_cell.angle_beta   90.00
_cell.angle_gamma   90.00
#
_symmetry.space_group_name_H-M   'P 1'
#
loop_
_entity.id
_entity.type
_entity.pdbx_description
1 polymer ?
#
loop_
_entity_poly.entity_id
_entity_poly.type
_entity_poly.pdbx_seq_one_letter_code
_entity_poly.pdbx_strand_id
1 'polypeptide(L)'
;MSSVVIAVIFVLVGLLNAFPAVGLLGAKQLRSLYGLDFSEPNLLTLMQHRAVMLGLIGIFLIVAAFRRELQPAGFVLGFASMLSFVVFARLQEGPSPWISKVATADIAGSALLLVALVLYWLRA
;
A
#
# COMPACT_ATOMS: atom_id res chain seq x y z
N MET A 1 -1.92 1.81 -26.05
CA MET A 1 -0.79 2.18 -25.16
C MET A 1 -1.26 2.46 -23.73
N SER A 2 -2.29 3.28 -23.52
CA SER A 2 -2.76 3.68 -22.18
C SER A 2 -3.22 2.55 -21.24
N SER A 3 -3.70 1.42 -21.76
CA SER A 3 -4.10 0.26 -20.91
C SER A 3 -2.91 -0.42 -20.26
N VAL A 4 -1.79 -0.52 -20.98
CA VAL A 4 -0.56 -1.11 -20.45
C VAL A 4 -0.02 -0.24 -19.33
N VAL A 5 -0.07 1.10 -19.50
CA VAL A 5 0.35 2.05 -18.47
C VAL A 5 -0.50 1.91 -17.20
N ILE A 6 -1.82 1.82 -17.32
CA ILE A 6 -2.72 1.59 -16.17
C ILE A 6 -2.37 0.27 -15.47
N ALA A 7 -2.22 -0.83 -16.24
CA ALA A 7 -1.88 -2.13 -15.66
C ALA A 7 -0.53 -2.10 -14.92
N VAL A 8 0.49 -1.48 -15.51
CA VAL A 8 1.81 -1.31 -14.87
C VAL A 8 1.70 -0.52 -13.58
N ILE A 9 0.93 0.57 -13.56
CA ILE A 9 0.70 1.36 -12.34
C ILE A 9 0.02 0.51 -11.26
N PHE A 10 -1.03 -0.22 -11.60
CA PHE A 10 -1.71 -1.11 -10.64
C PHE A 10 -0.77 -2.17 -10.06
N VAL A 11 0.11 -2.74 -10.89
CA VAL A 11 1.11 -3.70 -10.42
C VAL A 11 2.10 -3.04 -9.47
N LEU A 12 2.63 -1.85 -9.81
CA LEU A 12 3.57 -1.13 -8.94
C LEU A 12 2.93 -0.73 -7.61
N VAL A 13 1.73 -0.16 -7.63
CA VAL A 13 0.96 0.23 -6.44
C VAL A 13 0.57 -1.01 -5.62
N GLY A 14 0.23 -2.12 -6.29
CA GLY A 14 -0.05 -3.40 -5.65
C GLY A 14 1.18 -3.97 -4.94
N LEU A 15 2.36 -3.91 -5.57
CA LEU A 15 3.62 -4.31 -4.94
C LEU A 15 3.98 -3.42 -3.74
N LEU A 16 3.74 -2.11 -3.82
CA LEU A 16 3.92 -1.19 -2.69
C LEU A 16 3.01 -1.57 -1.51
N ASN A 17 1.73 -1.87 -1.75
CA ASN A 17 0.82 -2.33 -0.70
C ASN A 17 1.16 -3.74 -0.19
N ALA A 18 1.74 -4.60 -1.04
CA ALA A 18 2.14 -5.94 -0.63
C ALA A 18 3.46 -5.96 0.15
N PHE A 19 4.29 -4.91 0.05
CA PHE A 19 5.61 -4.86 0.71
C PHE A 19 5.55 -5.10 2.23
N PRO A 20 4.61 -4.51 2.99
CA PRO A 20 4.43 -4.81 4.42
C PRO A 20 4.14 -6.28 4.74
N ALA A 21 3.68 -7.10 3.78
CA ALA A 21 3.43 -8.53 3.99
C ALA A 21 4.68 -9.31 4.40
N VAL A 22 5.89 -8.79 4.13
CA VAL A 22 7.15 -9.36 4.64
C VAL A 22 7.16 -9.40 6.18
N GLY A 23 6.39 -8.52 6.84
CA GLY A 23 6.20 -8.51 8.29
C GLY A 23 5.48 -9.75 8.86
N LEU A 24 4.81 -10.57 8.03
CA LEU A 24 4.26 -11.86 8.47
C LEU A 24 5.35 -12.80 8.99
N LEU A 25 6.56 -12.72 8.43
CA LEU A 25 7.68 -13.61 8.74
C LEU A 25 8.22 -13.45 10.17
N GLY A 26 7.75 -12.44 10.90
CA GLY A 26 7.94 -12.29 12.34
C GLY A 26 8.58 -10.98 12.76
N ALA A 27 8.89 -10.89 14.06
CA ALA A 27 9.39 -9.67 14.70
C ALA A 27 10.70 -9.14 14.09
N LYS A 28 11.56 -10.01 13.53
CA LYS A 28 12.82 -9.60 12.88
C LYS A 28 12.57 -8.75 11.64
N GLN A 29 11.64 -9.16 10.78
CA GLN A 29 11.27 -8.43 9.58
C GLN A 29 10.54 -7.14 9.92
N LEU A 30 9.64 -7.17 10.91
CA LEU A 30 8.96 -5.97 11.41
C LEU A 30 9.97 -4.97 11.99
N ARG A 31 10.96 -5.43 12.76
CA ARG A 31 12.06 -4.59 13.27
C ARG A 31 12.87 -3.98 12.14
N SER A 32 13.15 -4.72 11.07
CA SER A 32 13.83 -4.17 9.88
C SER A 32 12.99 -3.13 9.13
N LEU A 33 11.66 -3.27 9.12
CA LEU A 33 10.75 -2.37 8.40
C LEU A 33 10.47 -1.07 9.17
N TYR A 34 10.31 -1.17 10.49
CA TYR A 34 9.86 -0.06 11.33
C TYR A 34 10.92 0.46 12.32
N GLY A 35 12.04 -0.26 12.49
CA GLY A 35 13.09 0.09 13.45
C GLY A 35 12.67 -0.02 14.92
N LEU A 36 11.54 -0.65 15.20
CA LEU A 36 10.96 -0.79 16.54
C LEU A 36 11.19 -2.21 17.08
N ASP A 37 11.34 -2.31 18.40
CA ASP A 37 11.37 -3.61 19.07
C ASP A 37 9.94 -4.10 19.32
N PHE A 38 9.60 -5.22 18.68
CA PHE A 38 8.30 -5.89 18.80
C PHE A 38 8.34 -6.99 19.87
N SER A 39 8.81 -6.63 21.07
CA SER A 39 8.89 -7.55 22.21
C SER A 39 7.53 -7.80 22.87
N GLU A 40 6.56 -6.92 22.64
CA GLU A 40 5.19 -7.06 23.14
C GLU A 40 4.36 -7.94 22.18
N PRO A 41 3.87 -9.12 22.62
CA PRO A 41 3.23 -10.09 21.73
C PRO A 41 1.93 -9.61 21.07
N ASN A 42 1.16 -8.75 21.72
CA ASN A 42 -0.10 -8.26 21.16
C ASN A 42 0.15 -7.29 19.99
N LEU A 43 1.11 -6.39 20.14
CA LEU A 43 1.56 -5.45 19.11
C LEU A 43 2.15 -6.19 17.90
N LEU A 44 2.92 -7.26 18.15
CA LEU A 44 3.43 -8.12 17.08
C LEU A 44 2.27 -8.72 16.27
N THR A 45 1.27 -9.27 16.95
CA THR A 45 0.07 -9.86 16.31
C THR A 45 -0.69 -8.81 15.50
N LEU A 46 -0.89 -7.60 16.03
CA LEU A 46 -1.55 -6.50 15.34
C LEU A 46 -0.80 -6.07 14.07
N MET A 47 0.53 -6.01 14.13
CA MET A 47 1.35 -5.66 12.96
C MET A 47 1.39 -6.77 11.92
N GLN A 48 1.39 -8.04 12.32
CA GLN A 48 1.25 -9.16 11.39
C GLN A 48 -0.12 -9.16 10.71
N HIS A 49 -1.19 -8.92 11.46
CA HIS A 49 -2.54 -8.79 10.88
C HIS A 49 -2.63 -7.62 9.89
N ARG A 50 -2.03 -6.48 10.23
CA ARG A 50 -1.92 -5.33 9.31
C ARG A 50 -1.16 -5.70 8.04
N ALA A 51 -0.07 -6.44 8.17
CA ALA A 51 0.72 -6.93 7.05
C ALA A 51 -0.09 -7.89 6.15
N VAL A 52 -0.96 -8.74 6.73
CA VAL A 52 -1.90 -9.59 5.96
C VAL A 52 -2.88 -8.74 5.18
N MET A 53 -3.54 -7.78 5.84
CA MET A 53 -4.54 -6.91 5.20
C MET A 53 -3.95 -6.13 4.02
N LEU A 54 -2.77 -5.53 4.20
CA LEU A 54 -2.07 -4.80 3.14
C LEU A 54 -1.61 -5.75 2.02
N GLY A 55 -1.14 -6.95 2.35
CA GLY A 55 -0.84 -8.01 1.39
C GLY A 55 -2.02 -8.38 0.51
N LEU A 56 -3.21 -8.58 1.11
CA LEU A 56 -4.44 -8.89 0.37
C LEU A 56 -4.85 -7.75 -0.56
N ILE A 57 -4.77 -6.50 -0.09
CA ILE A 57 -5.03 -5.32 -0.94
C ILE A 57 -4.04 -5.26 -2.10
N GLY A 58 -2.75 -5.49 -1.84
CA GLY A 58 -1.71 -5.51 -2.87
C GLY A 58 -1.95 -6.56 -3.94
N ILE A 59 -2.31 -7.79 -3.54
CA ILE A 59 -2.68 -8.87 -4.47
C ILE A 59 -3.92 -8.48 -5.27
N PHE A 60 -4.95 -7.93 -4.62
CA PHE A 60 -6.17 -7.50 -5.30
C PHE A 60 -5.87 -6.44 -6.37
N LEU A 61 -5.01 -5.46 -6.07
CA LEU A 61 -4.58 -4.44 -7.03
C LEU A 61 -3.85 -5.05 -8.23
N ILE A 62 -2.98 -6.03 -8.00
CA ILE A 62 -2.30 -6.76 -9.08
C ILE A 62 -3.31 -7.50 -9.96
N VAL A 63 -4.31 -8.17 -9.35
CA VAL A 63 -5.37 -8.86 -10.11
C VAL A 63 -6.22 -7.86 -10.90
N ALA A 64 -6.54 -6.71 -10.31
CA ALA A 64 -7.29 -5.63 -10.97
C ALA A 64 -6.53 -5.02 -12.16
N ALA A 65 -5.19 -5.10 -12.18
CA ALA A 65 -4.39 -4.69 -13.34
C ALA A 65 -4.80 -5.43 -14.63
N PHE A 66 -5.16 -6.71 -14.50
CA PHE A 66 -5.50 -7.59 -15.62
C PHE A 66 -7.01 -7.70 -15.89
N ARG A 67 -7.85 -7.21 -14.97
CA ARG A 67 -9.32 -7.27 -15.10
C ARG A 67 -9.93 -5.87 -15.01
N ARG A 68 -10.32 -5.32 -16.17
CA ARG A 68 -10.87 -3.95 -16.27
C ARG A 68 -12.09 -3.71 -15.38
N GLU A 69 -12.93 -4.73 -15.22
CA GLU A 69 -14.12 -4.71 -14.35
C GLU A 69 -13.77 -4.45 -12.86
N LEU A 70 -12.58 -4.85 -12.42
CA LEU A 70 -12.11 -4.69 -11.04
C LEU A 70 -11.33 -3.38 -10.82
N GLN A 71 -10.96 -2.66 -11.88
CA GLN A 71 -10.17 -1.42 -11.77
C GLN A 71 -10.86 -0.34 -10.93
N PRO A 72 -12.18 -0.07 -11.06
CA PRO A 72 -12.86 0.89 -10.19
C PRO A 72 -12.74 0.54 -8.71
N ALA A 73 -12.97 -0.73 -8.35
CA ALA A 73 -12.81 -1.20 -6.97
C ALA A 73 -11.35 -1.10 -6.50
N GLY A 74 -10.39 -1.40 -7.38
CA GLY A 74 -8.97 -1.29 -7.08
C GLY A 74 -8.51 0.16 -6.87
N PHE A 75 -9.03 1.13 -7.63
CA PHE A 75 -8.78 2.53 -7.36
C PHE A 75 -9.24 2.93 -5.96
N VAL A 76 -10.49 2.58 -5.60
CA VAL A 76 -11.05 2.89 -4.28
C VAL A 76 -10.21 2.27 -3.16
N LEU A 77 -9.90 0.97 -3.26
CA LEU A 77 -9.12 0.26 -2.25
C LEU A 77 -7.67 0.78 -2.14
N GLY A 78 -7.02 1.05 -3.27
CA GLY A 78 -5.66 1.58 -3.30
C GLY A 78 -5.56 2.96 -2.67
N PHE A 79 -6.47 3.88 -3.02
CA PHE A 79 -6.51 5.21 -2.42
C PHE A 79 -6.88 5.15 -0.94
N ALA A 80 -7.90 4.38 -0.57
CA ALA A 80 -8.31 4.24 0.83
C ALA A 80 -7.17 3.73 1.70
N SER A 81 -6.43 2.71 1.23
CA SER A 81 -5.28 2.15 1.93
C SER A 81 -4.16 3.19 2.13
N MET A 82 -3.67 3.78 1.05
CA MET A 82 -2.52 4.69 1.11
C MET A 82 -2.84 6.02 1.80
N LEU A 83 -3.97 6.65 1.46
CA LEU A 83 -4.32 7.97 2.00
C LEU A 83 -4.65 7.88 3.49
N SER A 84 -5.31 6.80 3.95
CA SER A 84 -5.57 6.63 5.38
C SER A 84 -4.26 6.54 6.17
N PHE A 85 -3.27 5.78 5.70
CA PHE A 85 -1.98 5.70 6.36
C PHE A 85 -1.24 7.04 6.38
N VAL A 86 -1.24 7.78 5.27
CA VAL A 86 -0.64 9.12 5.20
C VAL A 86 -1.29 10.08 6.20
N VAL A 87 -2.62 10.07 6.30
CA VAL A 87 -3.34 10.90 7.27
C VAL A 87 -2.93 10.53 8.70
N PHE A 88 -2.97 9.25 9.08
CA PHE A 88 -2.57 8.82 10.43
C PHE A 88 -1.10 9.11 10.76
N ALA A 89 -0.21 9.01 9.77
CA ALA A 89 1.21 9.34 9.96
C ALA A 89 1.44 10.84 10.18
N ARG A 90 0.62 11.70 9.57
CA ARG A 90 0.69 13.17 9.74
C ARG A 90 0.07 13.66 11.04
N LEU A 91 -0.90 12.92 11.58
CA LEU A 91 -1.54 13.25 12.86
C LEU A 91 -0.69 12.87 14.08
N GLN A 92 0.35 12.04 13.91
CA GLN A 92 1.29 11.72 14.99
C GLN A 92 2.29 12.84 15.20
N GLU A 93 2.51 13.22 16.46
CA GLU A 93 3.60 14.11 16.84
C GLU A 93 4.94 13.36 16.80
N GLY A 94 5.85 13.79 15.93
CA GLY A 94 7.20 13.20 15.82
C GLY A 94 7.23 11.78 15.23
N PRO A 95 6.75 11.55 13.99
CA PRO A 95 6.78 10.24 13.38
C PRO A 95 8.22 9.71 13.25
N SER A 96 8.40 8.43 13.57
CA SER A 96 9.66 7.73 13.34
C SER A 96 10.11 7.89 11.88
N PRO A 97 11.43 8.04 11.60
CA PRO A 97 11.94 8.12 10.22
C PRO A 97 11.50 6.96 9.33
N TRP A 98 11.22 5.79 9.91
CA TRP A 98 10.71 4.62 9.19
C TRP A 98 9.26 4.80 8.75
N ILE A 99 8.39 5.32 9.64
CA ILE A 99 6.99 5.64 9.32
C ILE A 99 6.94 6.73 8.25
N SER A 100 7.80 7.76 8.35
CA SER A 100 7.88 8.81 7.34
C SER A 100 8.24 8.27 5.96
N LYS A 101 9.19 7.33 5.86
CA LYS A 101 9.55 6.68 4.58
C LYS A 101 8.37 5.96 3.94
N VAL A 102 7.62 5.19 4.74
CA VAL A 102 6.43 4.49 4.24
C VAL A 102 5.36 5.49 3.79
N ALA A 103 5.13 6.57 4.55
CA ALA A 103 4.18 7.60 4.17
C ALA A 103 4.60 8.31 2.87
N THR A 104 5.89 8.54 2.63
CA THR A 104 6.39 9.08 1.36
C THR A 104 6.15 8.10 0.20
N ALA A 105 6.36 6.81 0.42
CA ALA A 105 6.08 5.78 -0.59
C ALA A 105 4.58 5.74 -0.94
N ASP A 106 3.69 5.87 0.05
CA ASP A 106 2.24 5.91 -0.15
C ASP A 106 1.77 7.19 -0.87
N ILE A 107 2.42 8.34 -0.62
CA ILE A 107 2.17 9.57 -1.39
C ILE A 107 2.56 9.36 -2.87
N ALA A 108 3.74 8.79 -3.12
CA ALA A 108 4.20 8.52 -4.49
C ALA A 108 3.30 7.49 -5.19
N GLY A 109 2.89 6.44 -4.49
CA GLY A 109 1.95 5.43 -4.97
C GLY A 109 0.58 6.02 -5.29
N SER A 110 0.06 6.90 -4.42
CA SER A 110 -1.21 7.60 -4.63
C SER A 110 -1.14 8.52 -5.85
N ALA A 111 -0.03 9.23 -6.05
CA ALA A 111 0.17 10.08 -7.23
C ALA A 111 0.20 9.25 -8.53
N LEU A 112 0.88 8.10 -8.53
CA LEU A 112 0.86 7.16 -9.65
C LEU A 112 -0.56 6.65 -9.91
N LEU A 113 -1.28 6.25 -8.86
CA LEU A 113 -2.65 5.77 -8.97
C LEU A 113 -3.61 6.85 -9.52
N LEU A 114 -3.36 8.13 -9.18
CA LEU A 114 -4.09 9.27 -9.74
C LEU A 114 -3.85 9.41 -11.24
N VAL A 115 -2.61 9.26 -11.71
CA VAL A 115 -2.30 9.26 -13.15
C VAL A 115 -3.05 8.12 -13.85
N ALA A 116 -3.06 6.92 -13.28
CA ALA A 116 -3.84 5.80 -13.83
C ALA A 116 -5.34 6.09 -13.85
N LEU A 117 -5.89 6.76 -12.84
CA LEU A 117 -7.29 7.14 -12.79
C LEU A 117 -7.64 8.16 -13.89
N VAL A 118 -6.82 9.19 -14.07
CA VAL A 118 -7.01 10.17 -15.15
C VAL A 118 -6.96 9.48 -16.53
N LEU A 119 -5.97 8.60 -16.75
CA LEU A 119 -5.86 7.83 -18.00
C LEU A 119 -7.04 6.87 -18.21
N TYR A 120 -7.59 6.31 -17.14
CA TYR A 120 -8.78 5.45 -17.19
C TYR A 120 -10.01 6.25 -17.65
N TRP A 121 -10.22 7.44 -17.09
CA TRP A 121 -11.32 8.34 -17.46
C TRP A 121 -11.19 8.88 -18.88
N LEU A 122 -9.99 9.23 -19.33
CA LEU A 122 -9.76 9.69 -20.71
C LEU A 122 -10.01 8.61 -21.78
N ARG A 123 -10.13 7.34 -21.37
CA ARG A 123 -10.33 6.18 -22.24
C ARG A 123 -11.69 5.48 -22.01
N ALA A 124 -12.48 5.97 -21.07
CA ALA A 124 -13.85 5.53 -20.83
C ALA A 124 -14.79 6.36 -21.71
#